data_AF-A0A1G7KFG0-F1
#
_entry.id   AF-A0A1G7KFG0-F1
#
_cell.length_a   1.000
_cell.length_b   1.000
_cell.length_c   1.000
_cell.angle_alpha   90.00
_cell.angle_beta   90.00
_cell.angle_gamma   90.00
#
_symmetry.space_group_name_H-M   'P 1'
#
loop_
_entity.id
_entity.type
_entity.pdbx_description
1 polymer ?
#
loop_
_entity_poly.entity_id
_entity_poly.type
_entity_poly.pdbx_seq_one_letter_code
_entity_poly.pdbx_strand_id
1 'polypeptide(L)' 'MSSIMPQGELVRKAAAYLAEQRAANPGKSLASLLDEAGMRFNLTPLDAAALERLFRQSCSEKP' A
#
# COMPACT_ATOMS: atom_id res chain seq x y z
N MET A 1 -26.66 8.79 -9.25
CA MET A 1 -25.66 8.67 -8.17
C MET A 1 -24.41 8.06 -8.79
N SER A 2 -23.48 8.90 -9.20
CA SER A 2 -22.27 8.48 -9.91
C SER A 2 -21.38 7.75 -8.91
N SER A 3 -21.37 6.42 -8.99
CA SER A 3 -20.41 5.58 -8.28
C SER A 3 -19.04 5.85 -8.90
N ILE A 4 -18.41 6.94 -8.47
CA ILE A 4 -16.99 7.18 -8.70
C ILE A 4 -16.32 6.10 -7.87
N MET A 5 -16.11 4.93 -8.46
CA MET A 5 -15.20 3.92 -7.92
C MET A 5 -13.89 4.68 -7.67
N PRO A 6 -13.52 4.95 -6.41
CA PRO A 6 -12.35 5.76 -6.16
C PRO A 6 -11.19 4.93 -6.67
N GLN A 7 -10.42 5.50 -7.60
CA GLN A 7 -9.23 4.86 -8.18
C GLN A 7 -8.29 4.29 -7.10
N GLY A 8 -8.39 4.79 -5.86
CA GLY A 8 -7.70 4.26 -4.69
C GLY A 8 -8.36 3.11 -3.91
N GLU A 9 -9.40 2.41 -4.38
CA GLU A 9 -9.94 1.25 -3.63
C GLU A 9 -8.91 0.10 -3.56
N LEU A 10 -8.24 -0.18 -4.68
CA LEU A 10 -7.16 -1.17 -4.73
C LEU A 10 -5.99 -0.75 -3.84
N VAL A 11 -5.61 0.53 -3.87
CA VAL A 11 -4.59 1.12 -2.97
C VAL A 11 -5.00 0.96 -1.50
N ARG A 12 -6.27 1.21 -1.16
CA ARG A 12 -6.77 1.04 0.22
C ARG A 12 -6.73 -0.41 0.67
N LYS A 13 -7.16 -1.35 -0.17
CA LYS A 13 -7.10 -2.80 0.12
C LYS A 13 -5.66 -3.27 0.26
N ALA A 14 -4.78 -2.85 -0.64
CA ALA A 14 -3.35 -3.11 -0.57
C ALA A 14 -2.75 -2.54 0.72
N ALA A 15 -3.09 -1.30 1.09
CA ALA A 15 -2.61 -0.68 2.31
C ALA A 15 -3.05 -1.43 3.57
N ALA A 16 -4.31 -1.83 3.64
CA ALA A 16 -4.80 -2.65 4.76
C ALA A 16 -4.02 -3.98 4.84
N TYR A 17 -3.85 -4.67 3.71
CA TYR A 17 -3.08 -5.91 3.63
C TYR A 17 -1.62 -5.72 4.05
N LEU A 18 -0.97 -4.66 3.60
CA LEU A 18 0.40 -4.29 3.99
C LEU A 18 0.50 -4.04 5.50
N ALA A 19 -0.45 -3.33 6.09
CA ALA A 19 -0.47 -3.04 7.53
C ALA A 19 -0.57 -4.34 8.35
N GLU A 20 -1.43 -5.27 7.94
CA GLU A 20 -1.54 -6.59 8.57
C GLU A 20 -0.26 -7.42 8.39
N GLN A 21 0.29 -7.44 7.18
CA GLN A 21 1.56 -8.14 6.91
C GLN A 21 2.72 -7.56 7.69
N ARG A 22 2.77 -6.24 7.88
CA ARG A 22 3.80 -5.56 8.65
C ARG A 22 3.63 -5.77 10.15
N ALA A 23 2.39 -5.88 10.64
CA ALA A 23 2.12 -6.27 12.02
C ALA A 23 2.52 -7.73 12.29
N ALA A 24 2.26 -8.64 11.36
CA ALA A 24 2.69 -10.03 11.43
C ALA A 24 4.20 -10.21 11.22
N ASN A 25 4.81 -9.37 10.37
CA ASN A 25 6.21 -9.43 9.97
C ASN A 25 6.85 -8.03 10.03
N PRO A 26 7.20 -7.53 11.22
CA PRO A 26 7.81 -6.20 11.36
C PRO A 26 9.20 -6.10 10.69
N GLY A 27 9.82 -7.23 10.35
CA GLY A 27 11.10 -7.29 9.64
C GLY A 27 11.00 -7.18 8.11
N LYS A 28 9.81 -7.25 7.51
CA LYS A 28 9.67 -7.12 6.05
C LYS A 28 9.80 -5.65 5.64
N SER A 29 10.65 -5.40 4.65
CA SER A 29 10.78 -4.06 4.05
C SER A 29 9.52 -3.68 3.28
N LEU A 30 9.18 -2.39 3.34
CA LEU A 30 8.02 -1.84 2.63
C LEU A 30 8.06 -2.15 1.12
N ALA A 31 9.24 -2.09 0.50
CA ALA A 31 9.43 -2.41 -0.91
C ALA A 31 8.98 -3.83 -1.28
N SER A 32 9.31 -4.84 -0.46
CA SER A 32 8.84 -6.21 -0.70
C SER A 32 7.33 -6.34 -0.53
N LEU A 33 6.77 -5.67 0.48
CA LEU A 33 5.32 -5.70 0.70
C LEU A 33 4.55 -4.97 -0.41
N LEU A 34 5.11 -3.90 -0.97
CA LEU A 34 4.59 -3.17 -2.12
C LEU A 34 4.60 -4.02 -3.39
N ASP A 35 5.70 -4.75 -3.63
CA ASP A 35 5.81 -5.66 -4.76
C ASP A 35 4.78 -6.80 -4.67
N GLU A 36 4.68 -7.46 -3.50
CA GLU A 36 3.66 -8.49 -3.25
C GLU A 36 2.24 -7.94 -3.39
N ALA A 37 1.96 -6.75 -2.86
CA ALA A 37 0.67 -6.11 -2.98
C ALA A 37 0.37 -5.66 -4.43
N GLY A 38 1.38 -5.21 -5.16
CA GLY A 38 1.29 -4.84 -6.57
C GLY A 38 0.88 -6.03 -7.42
N MET A 39 1.51 -7.18 -7.20
CA MET A 39 1.14 -8.43 -7.89
C MET A 39 -0.23 -8.96 -7.45
N ARG A 40 -0.56 -8.90 -6.15
CA ARG A 40 -1.85 -9.39 -5.61
C ARG A 40 -3.05 -8.56 -6.05
N PHE A 41 -2.94 -7.24 -5.97
CA PHE A 41 -4.03 -6.31 -6.23
C PHE A 41 -3.99 -5.75 -7.66
N ASN A 42 -3.05 -6.22 -8.48
CA ASN A 42 -2.82 -5.77 -9.85
C ASN A 42 -2.68 -4.24 -9.92
N LEU A 43 -1.89 -3.69 -9.00
CA LEU A 43 -1.71 -2.24 -8.87
C LEU A 43 -1.00 -1.70 -10.12
N THR A 44 -1.48 -0.55 -10.60
CA THR A 44 -0.76 0.18 -11.64
C THR A 44 0.53 0.78 -11.06
N PRO A 45 1.54 1.10 -11.88
CA PRO A 45 2.73 1.81 -11.39
C PRO A 45 2.40 3.13 -10.68
N LEU A 46 1.27 3.77 -11.03
CA LEU A 46 0.76 4.95 -10.35
C LEU A 46 0.26 4.64 -8.94
N ASP A 47 -0.53 3.57 -8.79
CA ASP A 47 -1.05 3.11 -7.51
C ASP A 47 0.07 2.62 -6.58
N ALA A 48 1.04 1.88 -7.11
CA ALA A 48 2.21 1.43 -6.36
C ALA A 48 3.03 2.61 -5.84
N ALA A 49 3.25 3.65 -6.65
CA ALA A 49 3.95 4.86 -6.24
C ALA A 49 3.16 5.65 -5.18
N ALA A 50 1.83 5.74 -5.30
CA ALA A 50 0.97 6.37 -4.30
C ALA A 50 0.99 5.61 -2.96
N LEU A 51 0.90 4.29 -3.02
CA LEU A 51 0.98 3.39 -1.85
C LEU A 51 2.34 3.52 -1.16
N GLU A 52 3.44 3.48 -1.93
CA GLU A 52 4.78 3.67 -1.37
C GLU A 52 4.90 5.01 -0.65
N ARG A 53 4.43 6.08 -1.28
CA ARG A 53 4.54 7.43 -0.74
C ARG A 53 3.73 7.61 0.55
N LEU A 54 2.55 6.98 0.64
CA LEU A 54 1.75 6.94 1.88
C LEU A 54 2.52 6.26 3.01
N PHE A 55 3.04 5.05 2.77
CA PHE A 55 3.74 4.29 3.79
C PHE A 55 5.12 4.86 4.16
N ARG A 56 5.83 5.45 3.20
CA ARG A 56 7.10 6.16 3.43
C ARG A 56 6.88 7.36 4.34
N GLN A 57 5.78 8.10 4.16
CA GLN A 57 5.42 9.18 5.08
C GLN A 57 5.01 8.66 6.47
N SER A 58 4.22 7.59 6.56
CA SER A 58 3.86 6.99 7.86
C SER A 58 5.05 6.40 8.64
N CYS A 59 6.16 6.09 7.96
CA CYS A 59 7.39 5.61 8.60
C CYS A 59 8.38 6.73 8.93
N SER A 60 8.16 7.94 8.40
CA SER A 60 9.04 9.11 8.55
C SER A 60 8.45 10.14 9.52
N GLU A 61 7.75 9.68 10.56
CA GLU A 61 7.42 10.49 11.73
C GLU A 61 8.08 9.86 12.97
N LYS A 62 9.39 10.04 13.07
CA LYS A 62 10.20 10.24 14.29
C LYS A 62 11.56 10.80 13.86
N PRO A 63 12.13 11.83 14.52
CA PRO A 63 11.66 12.62 15.66
C PRO A 63 11.11 14.01 15.30
#